data_AF-A0A4T0X6V1-F1
#
_entry.id   AF-A0A4T0X6V1-F1
#
_cell.length_a   1.000
_cell.length_b   1.000
_cell.length_c   1.000
_cell.angle_alpha   90.00
_cell.angle_beta   90.00
_cell.angle_gamma   90.00
#
_symmetry.space_group_name_H-M   'P 1'
#
loop_
_entity.id
_entity.type
_entity.pdbx_description
1 polymer ?
#
loop_
_entity_poly.entity_id
_entity_poly.type
_entity_poly.pdbx_seq_one_letter_code
_entity_poly.pdbx_strand_id
1 'polypeptide(L)'
;MAAFGVFGLLQLVVITSYFKNILSPARFYNLMIAFGILTIGLGIFVLVVATRLGWIAPWTGRFYSLWDTNYAKIHIPIIASVSEHQPTPWSSFYFDLNFLIWLFPVGVYLCFNELSNEVIFVITYSVLGSYFAGVMVRLMLTLAPIVCVCAALTLGKLFTIYLDFKEFLKNDRNSKEDGKLLKIASKLVVISTLVFYLFFYVQHCIWVNSNAYSSPSVVLASKNRDGSPAIIDDFREAYYWLRMNTDEDAKVMAWWDYGYQIGGMADRTTFVDNNTWNNTHIATVGKAMAVNEEKSEVIMRQLGVDYVLVIFGGMLGYNGDDMNKFLWMVRISEGIWPEDVNERSYFTDRGEYRIDDFATDALKNSLMYKMSYYRFGDIYQGRDAVDRVRQQKMSSQYAQSIHLDVLEEVFTSENWMVRIYKLKPEDNFGRPLISVGEEAREELNRRQRRAAIKKRPALDLRV
;
A
#
# COMPACT_ATOMS: atom_id res chain seq x y z
N MET A 1 13.05 20.76 13.07
CA MET A 1 14.35 21.28 13.52
C MET A 1 15.15 22.01 12.45
N ALA A 2 15.24 21.50 11.21
CA ALA A 2 15.97 22.18 10.14
C ALA A 2 15.56 23.65 9.95
N ALA A 3 14.25 23.95 9.88
CA ALA A 3 13.76 25.32 9.75
C ALA A 3 14.19 26.24 10.92
N PHE A 4 14.14 25.75 12.16
CA PHE A 4 14.60 26.51 13.33
C PHE A 4 16.11 26.75 13.30
N GLY A 5 16.90 25.75 12.89
CA GLY A 5 18.34 25.87 12.72
C GLY A 5 18.71 26.90 11.64
N VAL A 6 18.05 26.85 10.48
CA VAL A 6 18.26 27.83 9.39
C VAL A 6 17.80 29.22 9.81
N PHE A 7 16.68 29.34 10.53
CA PHE A 7 16.23 30.62 11.07
C PHE A 7 17.24 31.22 12.05
N GLY A 8 17.77 30.42 12.99
CA GLY A 8 18.83 30.84 13.90
C GLY A 8 20.09 31.27 13.15
N LEU A 9 20.53 30.48 12.16
CA LEU A 9 21.67 30.81 11.30
C LEU A 9 21.45 32.13 10.55
N LEU A 10 20.23 32.38 10.04
CA LEU A 10 19.90 33.60 9.34
C LEU A 10 20.04 34.83 10.24
N GLN A 11 19.56 34.77 11.49
CA GLN A 11 19.74 35.85 12.47
C GLN A 11 21.22 36.12 12.73
N LEU A 12 22.02 35.06 12.89
CA LEU A 12 23.47 35.17 13.09
C LEU A 12 24.17 35.79 11.88
N VAL A 13 23.78 35.41 10.66
CA VAL A 13 24.33 35.98 9.42
C VAL A 13 23.98 37.46 9.29
N VAL A 14 22.76 37.87 9.65
CA VAL A 14 22.35 39.29 9.64
C VAL A 14 23.17 40.11 10.63
N ILE A 15 23.34 39.62 11.87
CA ILE A 15 24.16 40.27 12.89
C ILE A 15 25.62 40.38 12.41
N THR A 16 26.15 39.32 11.81
CA THR A 16 27.51 39.29 11.28
C THR A 16 27.67 40.27 10.11
N SER A 17 26.67 40.38 9.23
CA SER A 17 26.65 41.34 8.14
C SER A 17 26.62 42.79 8.65
N TYR A 18 25.92 43.07 9.75
CA TYR A 18 25.96 44.37 10.40
C TYR A 18 27.38 44.72 10.92
N PHE A 19 28.03 43.76 11.60
CA PHE A 19 29.41 43.94 12.08
C PHE A 19 30.44 44.07 10.95
N LYS A 20 30.18 43.48 9.78
CA LYS A 20 31.02 43.63 8.58
C LYS A 20 31.19 45.09 8.17
N ASN A 21 30.15 45.90 8.34
CA ASN A 21 30.16 47.31 7.96
C ASN A 21 30.89 48.21 8.96
N ILE A 22 31.23 47.69 10.15
CA ILE A 22 31.80 48.47 11.26
C ILE A 22 33.28 48.10 11.52
N LEU A 23 33.68 46.86 11.28
CA LEU A 23 35.00 46.31 11.62
C LEU A 23 35.97 46.26 10.43
N SER A 24 37.27 46.28 10.73
CA SER A 24 38.31 46.13 9.71
C SER A 24 38.33 44.70 9.11
N PRO A 25 38.66 44.53 7.81
CA PRO A 25 38.49 43.26 7.09
C PRO A 25 39.24 42.07 7.71
N ALA A 26 40.45 42.30 8.23
CA ALA A 26 41.29 41.25 8.81
C ALA A 26 40.76 40.72 10.15
N ARG A 27 40.21 41.59 11.00
CA ARG A 27 39.59 41.18 12.27
C ARG A 27 38.22 40.54 12.04
N PHE A 28 37.48 41.03 11.05
CA PHE A 28 36.20 40.48 10.65
C PHE A 28 36.29 39.03 10.14
N TYR A 29 37.31 38.70 9.33
CA TYR A 29 37.50 37.34 8.82
C TYR A 29 37.76 36.31 9.92
N ASN A 30 38.67 36.62 10.86
CA ASN A 30 38.96 35.71 11.98
C ASN A 30 37.75 35.57 12.92
N LEU A 31 37.01 36.65 13.15
CA LEU A 31 35.79 36.63 13.96
C LEU A 31 34.69 35.80 13.30
N MET A 32 34.50 35.90 11.99
CA MET A 32 33.55 35.08 11.24
C MET A 32 33.83 33.58 11.36
N ILE A 33 35.09 33.16 11.19
CA ILE A 33 35.45 31.74 11.25
C ILE A 33 35.25 31.22 12.67
N ALA A 34 35.72 31.94 13.68
CA ALA A 34 35.56 31.55 15.07
C ALA A 34 34.07 31.47 15.47
N PHE A 35 33.26 32.45 15.05
CA PHE A 35 31.84 32.50 15.34
C PHE A 35 31.05 31.43 14.57
N GLY A 36 31.40 31.16 13.32
CA GLY A 36 30.82 30.10 12.50
C GLY A 36 31.06 28.70 13.07
N ILE A 37 32.31 28.41 13.47
CA ILE A 37 32.66 27.13 14.12
C ILE A 37 31.93 26.99 15.47
N LEU A 38 31.91 28.06 16.28
CA LEU A 38 31.23 28.06 17.58
C LEU A 38 29.73 27.80 17.43
N THR A 39 29.06 28.47 16.48
CA THR A 39 27.61 28.36 16.29
C THR A 39 27.21 27.01 15.69
N ILE A 40 27.98 26.46 14.75
CA ILE A 40 27.77 25.10 14.23
C ILE A 40 28.02 24.06 15.34
N GLY A 41 29.14 24.17 16.06
CA GLY A 41 29.49 23.24 17.14
C GLY A 41 28.47 23.25 18.28
N LEU A 42 28.06 24.44 18.73
CA LEU A 42 27.06 24.60 19.78
C LEU A 42 25.67 24.17 19.30
N GLY A 43 25.32 24.45 18.04
CA GLY A 43 24.06 24.00 17.43
C GLY A 43 23.95 22.47 17.37
N ILE A 44 25.00 21.78 16.92
CA ILE A 44 25.04 20.30 16.89
C ILE A 44 24.99 19.75 18.32
N PHE A 45 25.77 20.33 19.24
CA PHE A 45 25.80 19.90 20.63
C PHE A 45 24.43 20.02 21.30
N VAL A 46 23.76 21.17 21.16
CA VAL A 46 22.40 21.40 21.70
C VAL A 46 21.41 20.42 21.08
N LEU A 47 21.49 20.16 19.77
CA LEU A 47 20.58 19.23 19.10
C LEU A 47 20.77 17.79 19.62
N VAL A 48 22.02 17.33 19.75
CA VAL A 48 22.34 15.98 20.27
C VAL A 48 21.91 15.84 21.73
N VAL A 49 22.23 16.81 22.58
CA VAL A 49 21.87 16.80 24.00
C VAL A 49 20.36 16.86 24.19
N ALA A 50 19.66 17.76 23.49
CA ALA A 50 18.20 17.87 23.60
C ALA A 50 17.46 16.64 23.03
N THR A 51 18.03 15.97 22.03
CA THR A 51 17.49 14.69 21.54
C THR A 51 17.75 13.55 22.54
N ARG A 52 18.95 13.50 23.16
CA ARG A 52 19.29 12.48 24.18
C ARG A 52 18.52 12.65 25.48
N LEU A 53 18.24 13.89 25.89
CA LEU A 53 17.44 14.23 27.08
C LEU A 53 15.93 14.05 26.85
N GLY A 54 15.49 13.71 25.63
CA GLY A 54 14.09 13.48 25.31
C GLY A 54 13.22 14.73 25.21
N TRP A 55 13.82 15.92 25.22
CA TRP A 55 13.08 17.18 25.00
C TRP A 55 12.60 17.32 23.56
N ILE A 56 13.28 16.66 22.62
CA ILE A 56 12.91 16.59 21.21
C ILE A 56 12.59 15.15 20.86
N ALA A 57 11.38 14.90 20.36
CA ALA A 57 11.00 13.60 19.87
C ALA A 57 11.86 13.18 18.65
N PRO A 58 12.29 11.92 18.57
CA PRO A 58 13.02 11.41 17.41
C PRO A 58 12.13 11.36 16.17
N TRP A 59 12.73 11.03 15.03
CA TRP A 59 12.02 10.86 13.77
C TRP A 59 10.95 9.77 13.91
N THR A 60 9.76 10.01 13.36
CA THR A 60 8.72 8.98 13.33
C THR A 60 9.10 7.88 12.35
N GLY A 61 8.64 6.65 12.59
CA GLY A 61 9.00 5.49 11.78
C GLY A 61 8.73 5.67 10.27
N ARG A 62 7.65 6.37 9.90
CA ARG A 62 7.30 6.67 8.50
C ARG A 62 8.29 7.62 7.80
N PHE A 63 8.86 8.58 8.51
CA PHE A 63 9.89 9.45 7.94
C PHE A 63 11.27 8.78 7.96
N TYR A 64 11.55 8.00 9.01
CA TYR A 64 12.82 7.27 9.10
C TYR A 64 12.96 6.20 8.02
N SER A 65 11.87 5.55 7.60
CA SER A 65 11.88 4.57 6.51
C SER A 65 12.24 5.14 5.14
N LEU A 66 12.13 6.47 4.95
CA LEU A 66 12.59 7.13 3.73
C LEU A 66 14.10 7.32 3.69
N TRP A 67 14.76 7.28 4.86
CA TRP A 67 16.21 7.36 5.00
C TRP A 67 16.84 5.97 5.05
N ASP A 68 16.32 5.10 5.92
CA ASP A 68 16.68 3.70 6.01
C ASP A 68 15.56 2.82 5.44
N THR A 69 15.73 2.44 4.17
CA THR A 69 14.72 1.69 3.41
C THR A 69 14.48 0.28 3.96
N ASN A 70 15.39 -0.26 4.78
CA ASN A 70 15.22 -1.59 5.36
C ASN A 70 14.51 -1.57 6.72
N TYR A 71 14.50 -0.43 7.41
CA TYR A 71 13.95 -0.30 8.76
C TYR A 71 12.47 -0.72 8.84
N ALA A 72 11.65 -0.25 7.88
CA ALA A 72 10.21 -0.56 7.86
C ALA A 72 9.94 -2.06 7.71
N LYS A 73 10.70 -2.74 6.83
CA LYS A 73 10.49 -4.17 6.57
C LYS A 73 10.79 -5.05 7.79
N ILE A 74 11.75 -4.65 8.62
CA ILE A 74 12.21 -5.43 9.78
C ILE A 74 11.39 -5.11 11.03
N HIS A 75 11.15 -3.83 11.31
CA HIS A 75 10.62 -3.41 12.61
C HIS A 75 9.13 -3.05 12.59
N ILE A 76 8.57 -2.65 11.44
CA ILE A 76 7.18 -2.19 11.35
C ILE A 76 6.54 -2.75 10.06
N PRO A 77 6.17 -4.04 10.04
CA PRO A 77 5.66 -4.69 8.84
C PRO A 77 4.40 -4.02 8.26
N ILE A 78 3.62 -3.32 9.09
CA ILE A 78 2.46 -2.52 8.65
C ILE A 78 2.88 -1.47 7.61
N ILE A 79 3.99 -0.76 7.80
CA ILE A 79 4.46 0.25 6.84
C ILE A 79 4.89 -0.43 5.53
N ALA A 80 5.59 -1.56 5.62
CA ALA A 80 6.04 -2.29 4.43
C ALA A 80 4.90 -2.98 3.66
N SER A 81 3.75 -3.23 4.32
CA SER A 81 2.60 -3.92 3.72
C SER A 81 1.85 -3.08 2.68
N VAL A 82 1.94 -1.75 2.74
CA VAL A 82 1.27 -0.86 1.78
C VAL A 82 2.06 -0.85 0.47
N SER A 83 1.39 -1.16 -0.64
CA SER A 83 2.00 -1.17 -1.97
C SER A 83 2.61 0.17 -2.38
N GLU A 84 2.03 1.29 -1.92
CA GLU A 84 2.51 2.65 -2.19
C GLU A 84 3.88 2.98 -1.57
N HIS A 85 4.29 2.23 -0.54
CA HIS A 85 5.58 2.40 0.14
C HIS A 85 6.73 1.67 -0.57
N GLN A 86 6.45 0.94 -1.65
CA GLN A 86 7.47 0.24 -2.42
C GLN A 86 8.31 1.23 -3.26
N PRO A 87 9.55 0.84 -3.63
CA PRO A 87 10.39 1.63 -4.52
C PRO A 87 9.84 1.65 -5.95
N THR A 88 10.14 2.74 -6.67
CA THR A 88 9.60 3.00 -8.01
C THR A 88 10.51 2.40 -9.09
N PRO A 89 10.02 1.48 -9.94
CA PRO A 89 10.80 0.99 -11.08
C PRO A 89 10.90 2.06 -12.18
N TRP A 90 11.94 2.00 -13.01
CA TRP A 90 12.15 2.93 -14.13
C TRP A 90 10.97 2.95 -15.12
N SER A 91 10.27 1.81 -15.26
CA SER A 91 9.09 1.69 -16.12
C SER A 91 7.96 2.60 -15.65
N SER A 92 7.75 2.75 -14.34
CA SER A 92 6.76 3.69 -13.78
C SER A 92 7.15 5.14 -14.05
N PHE A 93 8.44 5.50 -13.95
CA PHE A 93 8.90 6.85 -14.31
C PHE A 93 8.58 7.21 -15.76
N TYR A 94 8.80 6.28 -16.69
CA TYR A 94 8.45 6.48 -18.09
C TYR A 94 6.94 6.48 -18.31
N PHE A 95 6.20 5.59 -17.66
CA PHE A 95 4.75 5.48 -17.79
C PHE A 95 4.01 6.73 -17.30
N ASP A 96 4.53 7.42 -16.28
CA ASP A 96 3.91 8.62 -15.73
C ASP A 96 4.34 9.90 -16.45
N LEU A 97 5.63 10.01 -16.82
CA LEU A 97 6.23 11.25 -17.32
C LEU A 97 6.52 11.24 -18.82
N ASN A 98 6.43 10.08 -19.48
CA ASN A 98 6.75 9.87 -20.89
C ASN A 98 8.08 10.54 -21.26
N PHE A 99 8.05 11.51 -22.17
CA PHE A 99 9.24 12.13 -22.71
C PHE A 99 9.84 13.23 -21.80
N LEU A 100 9.10 13.67 -20.77
CA LEU A 100 9.58 14.69 -19.85
C LEU A 100 10.76 14.19 -19.01
N ILE A 101 10.85 12.87 -18.79
CA ILE A 101 11.90 12.26 -17.96
C ILE A 101 13.31 12.47 -18.53
N TRP A 102 13.48 12.53 -19.86
CA TRP A 102 14.78 12.77 -20.48
C TRP A 102 15.07 14.25 -20.72
N LEU A 103 14.04 15.09 -20.78
CA LEU A 103 14.21 16.56 -20.78
C LEU A 103 14.53 17.13 -19.40
N PHE A 104 14.15 16.42 -18.34
CA PHE A 104 14.36 16.83 -16.96
C PHE A 104 15.84 17.06 -16.60
N PRO A 105 16.78 16.12 -16.84
CA PRO A 105 18.20 16.34 -16.58
C PRO A 105 18.77 17.51 -17.38
N VAL A 106 18.32 17.69 -18.62
CA VAL A 106 18.73 18.81 -19.48
C VAL A 106 18.26 20.15 -18.90
N GLY A 107 17.04 20.19 -18.36
CA GLY A 107 16.49 21.38 -17.71
C GLY A 107 17.26 21.75 -16.45
N VAL A 108 17.63 20.75 -15.64
CA VAL A 108 18.49 20.94 -14.47
C VAL A 108 19.88 21.43 -14.88
N TYR A 109 20.46 20.87 -15.94
CA TYR A 109 21.74 21.35 -16.46
C TYR A 109 21.68 22.81 -16.95
N LEU A 110 20.61 23.18 -17.65
CA LEU A 110 20.39 24.57 -18.09
C LEU A 110 20.22 25.54 -16.91
N CYS A 111 19.63 25.07 -15.81
CA CYS A 111 19.55 25.82 -14.56
C CYS A 111 20.94 26.08 -13.93
N PHE A 112 21.89 25.16 -14.06
CA PHE A 112 23.25 25.38 -13.58
C PHE A 112 24.02 26.44 -14.38
N ASN A 113 23.70 26.64 -15.66
CA ASN A 113 24.38 27.62 -16.50
C ASN A 113 23.96 29.07 -16.18
N GLU A 114 22.71 29.29 -15.80
CA GLU A 114 22.15 30.60 -15.44
C GLU A 114 21.79 30.62 -13.95
N LEU A 115 22.81 30.68 -13.11
CA LEU A 115 22.63 30.61 -11.66
C LEU A 115 21.97 31.91 -11.13
N SER A 116 20.67 31.85 -10.83
CA SER A 116 19.93 32.87 -10.09
C SER A 116 19.47 32.33 -8.73
N ASN A 117 19.06 33.22 -7.82
CA ASN A 117 18.57 32.84 -6.50
C ASN A 117 17.32 31.94 -6.59
N GLU A 118 16.42 32.18 -7.55
CA GLU A 118 15.23 31.33 -7.73
C GLU A 118 15.60 29.95 -8.29
N VAL A 119 16.60 29.89 -9.16
CA VAL A 119 17.03 28.65 -9.82
C VAL A 119 17.71 27.68 -8.85
N ILE A 120 18.38 28.19 -7.80
CA ILE A 120 18.94 27.34 -6.73
C ILE A 120 17.84 26.52 -6.03
N PHE A 121 16.66 27.10 -5.83
CA PHE A 121 15.51 26.39 -5.27
C PHE A 121 15.04 25.27 -6.21
N VAL A 122 14.94 25.55 -7.51
CA VAL A 122 14.55 24.57 -8.54
C VAL A 122 15.53 23.40 -8.57
N ILE A 123 16.83 23.65 -8.55
CA ILE A 123 17.86 22.60 -8.53
C ILE A 123 17.75 21.74 -7.27
N THR A 124 17.63 22.38 -6.10
CA THR A 124 17.52 21.66 -4.83
C THR A 124 16.27 20.78 -4.79
N TYR A 125 15.14 21.31 -5.28
CA TYR A 125 13.89 20.57 -5.37
C TYR A 125 13.97 19.40 -6.36
N SER A 126 14.59 19.60 -7.52
CA SER A 126 14.80 18.54 -8.52
C SER A 126 15.61 17.37 -7.98
N VAL A 127 16.72 17.63 -7.29
CA VAL A 127 17.60 16.59 -6.73
C VAL A 127 16.91 15.84 -5.59
N LEU A 128 16.35 16.58 -4.63
CA LEU A 128 15.71 15.99 -3.47
C LEU A 128 14.41 15.23 -3.85
N GLY A 129 13.61 15.81 -4.73
CA GLY A 129 12.39 15.18 -5.25
C GLY A 129 12.68 13.90 -6.02
N SER A 130 13.76 13.88 -6.80
CA SER A 130 14.18 12.69 -7.57
C SER A 130 14.64 11.56 -6.65
N TYR A 131 15.36 11.87 -5.57
CA TYR A 131 15.72 10.88 -4.55
C TYR A 131 14.47 10.27 -3.89
N PHE A 132 13.55 11.11 -3.41
CA PHE A 132 12.36 10.63 -2.71
C PHE A 132 11.38 9.85 -3.60
N ALA A 133 11.20 10.28 -4.85
CA ALA A 133 10.38 9.53 -5.82
C ALA A 133 11.02 8.18 -6.20
N GLY A 134 12.35 8.07 -6.12
CA GLY A 134 13.05 6.79 -6.30
C GLY A 134 12.82 5.82 -5.15
N VAL A 135 12.77 6.33 -3.92
CA VAL A 135 12.56 5.51 -2.70
C VAL A 135 11.11 5.05 -2.55
N MET A 136 10.13 5.87 -2.93
CA MET A 136 8.71 5.58 -2.69
C MET A 136 7.81 6.05 -3.86
N VAL A 137 6.98 5.13 -4.38
CA VAL A 137 6.08 5.37 -5.52
C VAL A 137 5.15 6.56 -5.30
N ARG A 138 4.56 6.70 -4.11
CA ARG A 138 3.63 7.82 -3.82
C ARG A 138 4.28 9.20 -3.98
N LEU A 139 5.59 9.31 -3.76
CA LEU A 139 6.31 10.59 -3.83
C LEU A 139 6.57 11.04 -5.27
N MET A 140 6.26 10.19 -6.26
CA MET A 140 6.21 10.56 -7.67
C MET A 140 5.29 11.76 -7.94
N LEU A 141 4.16 11.85 -7.21
CA LEU A 141 3.24 12.99 -7.30
C LEU A 141 3.93 14.32 -6.96
N THR A 142 4.88 14.30 -6.01
CA THR A 142 5.66 15.49 -5.64
C THR A 142 6.79 15.80 -6.62
N LEU A 143 7.29 14.82 -7.37
CA LEU A 143 8.29 15.03 -8.42
C LEU A 143 7.69 15.63 -9.69
N ALA A 144 6.45 15.28 -10.04
CA ALA A 144 5.83 15.68 -11.30
C ALA A 144 5.88 17.21 -11.59
N PRO A 145 5.58 18.12 -10.63
CA PRO A 145 5.61 19.56 -10.90
C PRO A 145 7.00 20.07 -11.33
N ILE A 146 8.07 19.61 -10.69
CA ILE A 146 9.42 20.09 -11.00
C ILE A 146 9.94 19.53 -12.32
N VAL A 147 9.56 18.29 -12.65
CA VAL A 147 9.82 17.70 -13.96
C VAL A 147 9.17 18.52 -15.06
N CYS A 148 7.90 18.91 -14.90
CA CYS A 148 7.20 19.76 -15.85
C CYS A 148 7.88 21.13 -16.02
N VAL A 149 8.31 21.77 -14.93
CA VAL A 149 9.01 23.07 -14.97
C VAL A 149 10.35 22.95 -15.71
N CYS A 150 11.19 21.98 -15.34
CA CYS A 150 12.48 21.78 -16.00
C CYS A 150 12.33 21.41 -17.47
N ALA A 151 11.37 20.53 -17.82
CA ALA A 151 11.09 20.18 -19.20
C ALA A 151 10.56 21.38 -20.01
N ALA A 152 9.71 22.21 -19.41
CA ALA A 152 9.21 23.44 -20.03
C ALA A 152 10.32 24.46 -20.26
N LEU A 153 11.28 24.60 -19.34
CA LEU A 153 12.46 25.45 -19.52
C LEU A 153 13.31 24.96 -20.70
N THR A 154 13.58 23.66 -20.78
CA THR A 154 14.33 23.05 -21.89
C THR A 154 13.62 23.27 -23.23
N LEU A 155 12.33 22.95 -23.31
CA LEU A 155 11.53 23.14 -24.52
C LEU A 155 11.41 24.62 -24.90
N GLY A 156 11.23 25.51 -23.93
CA GLY A 156 11.17 26.95 -24.14
C GLY A 156 12.47 27.51 -24.73
N LYS A 157 13.64 27.09 -24.22
CA LYS A 157 14.93 27.47 -24.80
C LYS A 157 15.13 26.91 -26.21
N LEU A 158 14.78 25.63 -26.43
CA LEU A 158 14.84 25.01 -27.76
C LEU A 158 13.94 25.76 -28.76
N PHE A 159 12.69 26.04 -28.39
CA PHE A 159 11.77 26.79 -29.23
C PHE A 159 12.27 28.22 -29.49
N THR A 160 12.83 28.91 -28.50
CA THR A 160 13.37 30.27 -28.70
C THR A 160 14.53 30.28 -29.72
N ILE A 161 15.42 29.28 -29.69
CA ILE A 161 16.58 29.19 -30.60
C ILE A 161 16.14 28.79 -32.02
N TYR A 162 15.25 27.80 -32.12
CA TYR A 162 14.87 27.22 -33.41
C TYR A 162 13.72 27.97 -34.11
N LEU A 163 12.83 28.66 -33.39
CA LEU A 163 11.76 29.49 -33.97
C LEU A 163 12.20 30.91 -34.34
N ASP A 164 13.44 31.31 -34.05
CA ASP A 164 13.91 32.62 -34.52
C ASP A 164 14.18 32.59 -36.03
N PHE A 165 13.20 33.11 -36.79
CA PHE A 165 13.27 33.31 -38.23
C PHE A 165 13.59 34.77 -38.62
N LYS A 166 13.85 35.67 -37.65
CA LYS A 166 14.07 37.10 -37.94
C LYS A 166 15.27 37.35 -38.85
N GLU A 167 16.34 36.57 -38.69
CA GLU A 167 17.51 36.63 -39.57
C GLU A 167 17.20 36.23 -41.02
N PHE A 168 16.22 35.36 -41.24
CA PHE A 168 15.82 34.94 -42.58
C PHE A 168 14.88 35.95 -43.26
N LEU A 169 14.09 36.67 -42.46
CA LEU A 169 13.14 37.71 -42.89
C LEU A 169 13.84 39.04 -43.26
N LYS A 170 15.01 39.32 -42.67
CA LYS A 170 15.90 40.39 -43.16
C LYS A 170 16.50 39.95 -44.50
N ASN A 171 15.94 40.46 -45.59
CA ASN A 171 16.44 40.26 -46.95
C ASN A 171 17.85 40.86 -47.11
N ASP A 172 18.88 40.06 -46.82
CA ASP A 172 20.24 40.37 -47.23
C ASP A 172 20.49 39.76 -48.61
N ARG A 173 20.65 40.62 -49.63
CA ARG A 173 20.70 40.26 -51.06
C ARG A 173 21.98 39.51 -51.50
N ASN A 174 22.91 39.20 -50.60
CA ASN A 174 24.27 38.76 -50.94
C ASN A 174 24.75 37.42 -50.33
N SER A 175 23.87 36.59 -49.75
CA SER A 175 24.27 35.27 -49.22
C SER A 175 23.92 34.12 -50.19
N LYS A 176 24.87 33.20 -50.45
CA LYS A 176 24.65 31.96 -51.24
C LYS A 176 23.36 31.22 -50.82
N GLU A 177 22.41 31.08 -51.76
CA GLU A 177 21.06 30.54 -51.50
C GLU A 177 21.05 29.11 -50.92
N ASP A 178 21.96 28.24 -51.36
CA ASP A 178 21.99 26.83 -50.94
C ASP A 178 22.22 26.64 -49.43
N GLY A 179 23.07 27.47 -48.81
CA GLY A 179 23.34 27.40 -47.36
C GLY A 179 22.20 27.95 -46.50
N LYS A 180 21.36 28.83 -47.05
CA LYS A 180 20.19 29.40 -46.38
C LYS A 180 19.06 28.37 -46.32
N LEU A 181 18.81 27.66 -47.43
CA LEU A 181 17.83 26.57 -47.51
C LEU A 181 18.15 25.42 -46.55
N LEU A 182 19.41 24.97 -46.47
CA LEU A 182 19.82 23.90 -45.56
C LEU A 182 19.58 24.27 -44.09
N LYS A 183 19.86 25.52 -43.69
CA LYS A 183 19.63 26.01 -42.33
C LYS A 183 18.14 26.15 -41.99
N ILE A 184 17.31 26.56 -42.94
CA ILE A 184 15.85 26.60 -42.75
C ILE A 184 15.30 25.18 -42.61
N ALA A 185 15.75 24.26 -43.48
CA ALA A 185 15.33 22.87 -43.44
C ALA A 185 15.70 22.21 -42.11
N SER A 186 16.92 22.42 -41.59
CA SER A 186 17.33 21.85 -40.30
C SER A 186 16.53 22.41 -39.13
N LYS A 187 16.25 23.72 -39.09
CA LYS A 187 15.37 24.33 -38.08
C LYS A 187 13.95 23.75 -38.15
N LEU A 188 13.39 23.61 -39.35
CA LEU A 188 12.05 23.04 -39.55
C LEU A 188 11.97 21.58 -39.13
N VAL A 189 12.98 20.77 -39.41
CA VAL A 189 13.05 19.37 -38.98
C VAL A 189 13.06 19.27 -37.46
N VAL A 190 13.86 20.10 -36.77
CA VAL A 190 13.91 20.12 -35.30
C VAL A 190 12.56 20.55 -34.71
N ILE A 191 11.96 21.64 -35.22
CA ILE A 191 10.63 22.11 -34.76
C ILE A 191 9.57 21.04 -34.98
N SER A 192 9.52 20.43 -36.17
CA SER A 192 8.57 19.37 -36.51
C SER A 192 8.69 18.19 -35.54
N THR A 193 9.93 17.80 -35.21
CA THR A 193 10.22 16.73 -34.24
C THR A 193 9.73 17.09 -32.83
N LEU A 194 9.95 18.33 -32.37
CA LEU A 194 9.47 18.78 -31.06
C LEU A 194 7.93 18.84 -30.99
N VAL A 195 7.28 19.33 -32.05
CA VAL A 195 5.81 19.35 -32.15
C VAL A 195 5.24 17.93 -32.17
N PHE A 196 5.91 17.00 -32.86
CA PHE A 196 5.53 15.59 -32.86
C PHE A 196 5.57 14.99 -31.44
N TYR A 197 6.64 15.23 -30.67
CA TYR A 197 6.73 14.76 -29.29
C TYR A 197 5.64 15.35 -28.39
N LEU A 198 5.27 16.63 -28.57
CA LEU A 198 4.16 17.25 -27.84
C LEU A 198 2.83 16.58 -28.17
N PHE A 199 2.56 16.28 -29.45
CA PHE A 199 1.35 15.58 -29.84
C PHE A 199 1.33 14.15 -29.28
N PHE A 200 2.45 13.43 -29.38
CA PHE A 200 2.60 12.09 -28.82
C PHE A 200 2.39 12.06 -27.31
N TYR A 201 2.88 13.09 -26.59
CA TYR A 201 2.67 13.23 -25.16
C TYR A 201 1.19 13.34 -24.79
N VAL A 202 0.42 14.17 -25.51
CA VAL A 202 -1.02 14.29 -25.27
C VAL A 202 -1.73 12.96 -25.50
N GLN A 203 -1.42 12.25 -26.60
CA GLN A 203 -2.00 10.93 -26.88
C GLN A 203 -1.67 9.92 -25.80
N HIS A 204 -0.40 9.88 -25.36
CA HIS A 204 0.04 9.03 -24.26
C HIS A 204 -0.71 9.34 -22.96
N CYS A 205 -0.81 10.61 -22.55
CA CYS A 205 -1.52 11.01 -21.34
C CYS A 205 -3.01 10.63 -21.39
N ILE A 206 -3.67 10.82 -22.54
CA ILE A 206 -5.08 10.42 -22.71
C ILE A 206 -5.21 8.90 -22.59
N TRP A 207 -4.33 8.14 -23.26
CA TRP A 207 -4.36 6.69 -23.24
C TRP A 207 -4.08 6.11 -21.84
N VAL A 208 -3.07 6.62 -21.13
CA VAL A 208 -2.72 6.20 -19.77
C VAL A 208 -3.87 6.52 -18.80
N ASN A 209 -4.40 7.75 -18.84
CA ASN A 209 -5.50 8.13 -17.97
C ASN A 209 -6.74 7.27 -18.20
N SER A 210 -7.08 6.99 -19.46
CA SER A 210 -8.28 6.23 -19.82
C SER A 210 -8.19 4.72 -19.54
N ASN A 211 -6.99 4.13 -19.59
CA ASN A 211 -6.84 2.66 -19.48
C ASN A 211 -6.28 2.20 -18.14
N ALA A 212 -5.47 3.01 -17.46
CA ALA A 212 -4.80 2.62 -16.23
C ALA A 212 -5.42 3.30 -15.00
N TYR A 213 -5.54 4.63 -15.02
CA TYR A 213 -5.93 5.39 -13.82
C TYR A 213 -7.45 5.52 -13.64
N SER A 214 -8.24 5.52 -14.71
CA SER A 214 -9.70 5.56 -14.62
C SER A 214 -10.33 4.17 -14.41
N SER A 215 -10.04 3.54 -13.28
CA SER A 215 -10.63 2.25 -12.89
C SER A 215 -11.19 2.32 -11.47
N PRO A 216 -12.51 2.16 -11.27
CA PRO A 216 -13.11 2.17 -9.93
C PRO A 216 -12.72 0.92 -9.14
N SER A 217 -12.43 1.08 -7.84
CA SER A 217 -12.07 -0.05 -6.95
C SER A 217 -13.26 -0.66 -6.21
N VAL A 218 -14.42 0.00 -6.21
CA VAL A 218 -15.66 -0.49 -5.57
C VAL A 218 -16.42 -1.44 -6.49
N VAL A 219 -16.46 -1.07 -7.78
CA VAL A 219 -17.18 -1.81 -8.82
C VAL A 219 -16.14 -2.42 -9.73
N LEU A 220 -16.12 -3.75 -9.84
CA LEU A 220 -15.13 -4.44 -10.66
C LEU A 220 -15.66 -4.60 -12.08
N ALA A 221 -14.95 -4.05 -13.05
CA ALA A 221 -15.25 -4.25 -14.46
C ALA A 221 -14.62 -5.57 -14.93
N SER A 222 -15.46 -6.50 -15.39
CA SER A 222 -15.07 -7.74 -16.04
C SER A 222 -15.59 -7.76 -17.48
N LYS A 223 -15.11 -8.71 -18.28
CA LYS A 223 -15.59 -8.93 -19.65
C LYS A 223 -16.12 -10.35 -19.76
N ASN A 224 -17.34 -10.49 -20.29
CA ASN A 224 -17.89 -11.78 -20.63
C ASN A 224 -17.11 -12.40 -21.81
N ARG A 225 -17.32 -13.70 -22.03
CA ARG A 225 -16.70 -14.42 -23.18
C ARG A 225 -17.05 -13.78 -24.52
N ASP A 226 -18.20 -13.14 -24.60
CA ASP A 226 -18.71 -12.46 -25.79
C ASP A 226 -18.18 -11.02 -25.94
N GLY A 227 -17.33 -10.56 -25.01
CA GLY A 227 -16.74 -9.23 -25.01
C GLY A 227 -17.62 -8.13 -24.42
N SER A 228 -18.87 -8.43 -24.04
CA SER A 228 -19.74 -7.48 -23.33
C SER A 228 -19.19 -7.15 -21.94
N PRO A 229 -19.31 -5.90 -21.48
CA PRO A 229 -18.88 -5.52 -20.13
C PRO A 229 -19.81 -6.19 -19.11
N ALA A 230 -19.21 -6.91 -18.16
CA ALA A 230 -19.89 -7.42 -16.98
C ALA A 230 -19.45 -6.60 -15.78
N ILE A 231 -20.41 -6.06 -15.05
CA ILE A 231 -20.15 -5.24 -13.88
C ILE A 231 -20.38 -6.10 -12.64
N ILE A 232 -19.34 -6.31 -11.85
CA ILE A 232 -19.38 -7.08 -10.61
C ILE A 232 -19.45 -6.07 -9.47
N ASP A 233 -20.53 -6.16 -8.69
CA ASP A 233 -20.88 -5.18 -7.66
C ASP A 233 -21.12 -5.80 -6.28
N ASP A 234 -20.48 -6.92 -6.04
CA ASP A 234 -20.58 -7.70 -4.81
C ASP A 234 -20.23 -6.90 -3.54
N PHE A 235 -19.33 -5.92 -3.65
CA PHE A 235 -18.97 -5.05 -2.51
C PHE A 235 -20.18 -4.25 -2.02
N ARG A 236 -20.86 -3.54 -2.93
CA ARG A 236 -22.02 -2.73 -2.56
C ARG A 236 -23.18 -3.61 -2.13
N GLU A 237 -23.38 -4.75 -2.78
CA GLU A 237 -24.38 -5.75 -2.39
C GLU A 237 -24.19 -6.17 -0.92
N ALA A 238 -22.97 -6.62 -0.57
CA ALA A 238 -22.66 -7.09 0.77
C ALA A 238 -22.75 -5.99 1.83
N TYR A 239 -22.21 -4.79 1.54
CA TYR A 239 -22.31 -3.66 2.46
C TYR A 239 -23.74 -3.19 2.65
N TYR A 240 -24.57 -3.24 1.61
CA TYR A 240 -25.98 -2.88 1.70
C TYR A 240 -26.79 -3.92 2.48
N TRP A 241 -26.50 -5.21 2.31
CA TRP A 241 -27.07 -6.27 3.15
C TRP A 241 -26.73 -6.04 4.62
N LEU A 242 -25.47 -5.75 4.92
CA LEU A 242 -25.01 -5.46 6.28
C LEU A 242 -25.75 -4.26 6.88
N ARG A 243 -26.00 -3.22 6.08
CA ARG A 243 -26.75 -2.04 6.49
C ARG A 243 -28.22 -2.29 6.78
N MET A 244 -28.89 -3.14 5.99
CA MET A 244 -30.34 -3.32 6.06
C MET A 244 -30.77 -4.49 6.96
N ASN A 245 -29.89 -5.46 7.19
CA ASN A 245 -30.26 -6.74 7.81
C ASN A 245 -29.56 -7.01 9.16
N THR A 246 -28.78 -6.06 9.67
CA THR A 246 -28.13 -6.17 10.99
C THR A 246 -28.55 -5.03 11.92
N ASP A 247 -28.37 -5.21 13.22
CA ASP A 247 -28.64 -4.18 14.21
C ASP A 247 -27.70 -2.97 14.01
N GLU A 248 -28.16 -1.75 14.35
CA GLU A 248 -27.38 -0.51 14.12
C GLU A 248 -26.08 -0.47 14.94
N ASP A 249 -26.05 -1.12 16.10
CA ASP A 249 -24.90 -1.23 16.99
C ASP A 249 -24.03 -2.46 16.72
N ALA A 250 -24.34 -3.26 15.70
CA ALA A 250 -23.59 -4.44 15.32
C ALA A 250 -22.14 -4.11 14.98
N LYS A 251 -21.22 -4.91 15.51
CA LYS A 251 -19.77 -4.70 15.34
C LYS A 251 -19.18 -5.70 14.37
N VAL A 252 -18.50 -5.17 13.36
CA VAL A 252 -18.00 -5.91 12.21
C VAL A 252 -16.48 -5.99 12.29
N MET A 253 -15.95 -7.21 12.38
CA MET A 253 -14.52 -7.49 12.28
C MET A 253 -14.15 -7.76 10.82
N ALA A 254 -13.24 -6.94 10.28
CA ALA A 254 -12.68 -7.08 8.94
C ALA A 254 -11.21 -6.65 8.95
N TRP A 255 -10.47 -6.93 7.88
CA TRP A 255 -9.12 -6.40 7.73
C TRP A 255 -9.13 -4.87 7.59
N TRP A 256 -8.04 -4.21 8.03
CA TRP A 256 -8.00 -2.75 8.18
C TRP A 256 -8.27 -1.99 6.88
N ASP A 257 -7.84 -2.55 5.73
CA ASP A 257 -8.07 -2.04 4.37
C ASP A 257 -9.53 -1.60 4.11
N TYR A 258 -10.48 -2.30 4.70
CA TYR A 258 -11.91 -2.15 4.42
C TYR A 258 -12.66 -1.29 5.44
N GLY A 259 -11.99 -0.83 6.51
CA GLY A 259 -12.66 -0.14 7.63
C GLY A 259 -13.43 1.10 7.20
N TYR A 260 -12.84 1.96 6.35
CA TYR A 260 -13.54 3.14 5.81
C TYR A 260 -14.70 2.79 4.87
N GLN A 261 -14.60 1.70 4.11
CA GLN A 261 -15.67 1.28 3.20
C GLN A 261 -16.87 0.76 3.99
N ILE A 262 -16.63 -0.05 5.02
CA ILE A 262 -17.69 -0.55 5.91
C ILE A 262 -18.35 0.61 6.66
N GLY A 263 -17.57 1.50 7.29
CA GLY A 263 -18.12 2.66 7.98
C GLY A 263 -18.89 3.62 7.06
N GLY A 264 -18.43 3.81 5.82
CA GLY A 264 -19.07 4.73 4.87
C GLY A 264 -20.29 4.15 4.14
N MET A 265 -20.26 2.88 3.75
CA MET A 265 -21.31 2.25 2.95
C MET A 265 -22.28 1.43 3.80
N ALA A 266 -21.76 0.59 4.69
CA ALA A 266 -22.57 -0.29 5.54
C ALA A 266 -23.10 0.42 6.78
N ASP A 267 -22.50 1.55 7.19
CA ASP A 267 -22.93 2.36 8.33
C ASP A 267 -22.95 1.51 9.62
N ARG A 268 -21.84 0.78 9.86
CA ARG A 268 -21.65 -0.11 11.02
C ARG A 268 -20.31 0.12 11.70
N THR A 269 -20.24 -0.29 12.97
CA THR A 269 -19.04 -0.13 13.78
C THR A 269 -17.95 -1.13 13.36
N THR A 270 -16.74 -0.65 13.11
CA THR A 270 -15.56 -1.46 12.77
C THR A 270 -14.50 -1.38 13.84
N PHE A 271 -13.78 -2.49 14.09
CA PHE A 271 -12.69 -2.54 15.07
C PHE A 271 -11.39 -1.87 14.58
N VAL A 272 -11.04 -2.06 13.32
CA VAL A 272 -9.79 -1.57 12.72
C VAL A 272 -10.07 -0.72 11.48
N ASP A 273 -9.26 0.31 11.27
CA ASP A 273 -9.42 1.29 10.22
C ASP A 273 -8.16 1.52 9.39
N ASN A 274 -8.33 2.23 8.27
CA ASN A 274 -7.24 2.58 7.35
C ASN A 274 -6.25 3.61 7.91
N ASN A 275 -6.52 4.24 9.06
CA ASN A 275 -5.60 5.22 9.65
C ASN A 275 -4.39 4.54 10.29
N THR A 276 -4.56 3.33 10.80
CA THR A 276 -3.48 2.48 11.37
C THR A 276 -2.68 3.14 12.50
N TRP A 277 -3.35 3.87 13.39
CA TRP A 277 -2.69 4.57 14.50
C TRP A 277 -2.36 3.64 15.70
N ASN A 278 -3.14 2.56 15.89
CA ASN A 278 -2.94 1.57 16.95
C ASN A 278 -2.56 0.20 16.37
N ASN A 279 -1.26 -0.07 16.29
CA ASN A 279 -0.73 -1.31 15.73
C ASN A 279 -1.13 -2.55 16.53
N THR A 280 -1.23 -2.44 17.86
CA THR A 280 -1.60 -3.57 18.72
C THR A 280 -3.01 -4.04 18.43
N HIS A 281 -3.94 -3.12 18.18
CA HIS A 281 -5.32 -3.47 17.86
C HIS A 281 -5.45 -4.19 16.51
N ILE A 282 -4.70 -3.73 15.50
CA ILE A 282 -4.63 -4.39 14.18
C ILE A 282 -4.04 -5.79 14.31
N ALA A 283 -2.97 -5.92 15.10
CA ALA A 283 -2.34 -7.21 15.35
C ALA A 283 -3.30 -8.16 16.09
N THR A 284 -4.18 -7.68 16.98
CA THR A 284 -5.19 -8.53 17.64
C THR A 284 -6.18 -9.09 16.62
N VAL A 285 -6.65 -8.27 15.68
CA VAL A 285 -7.51 -8.74 14.57
C VAL A 285 -6.75 -9.71 13.67
N GLY A 286 -5.50 -9.41 13.31
CA GLY A 286 -4.64 -10.33 12.54
C GLY A 286 -4.44 -11.68 13.23
N LYS A 287 -4.27 -11.68 14.55
CA LYS A 287 -4.15 -12.89 15.38
C LYS A 287 -5.45 -13.69 15.35
N ALA A 288 -6.60 -13.04 15.53
CA ALA A 288 -7.91 -13.69 15.45
C ALA A 288 -8.16 -14.34 14.08
N MET A 289 -7.65 -13.76 12.99
CA MET A 289 -7.77 -14.34 11.65
C MET A 289 -6.80 -15.51 11.41
N ALA A 290 -5.64 -15.51 12.08
CA ALA A 290 -4.56 -16.45 11.80
C ALA A 290 -4.56 -17.72 12.67
N VAL A 291 -5.11 -17.67 13.88
CA VAL A 291 -5.14 -18.81 14.81
C VAL A 291 -6.31 -19.76 14.52
N ASN A 292 -6.35 -20.88 15.25
CA ASN A 292 -7.45 -21.84 15.16
C ASN A 292 -8.77 -21.26 15.69
N GLU A 293 -9.86 -21.90 15.32
CA GLU A 293 -11.21 -21.44 15.64
C GLU A 293 -11.48 -21.28 17.14
N GLU A 294 -10.94 -22.17 17.98
CA GLU A 294 -11.08 -22.13 19.44
C GLU A 294 -10.43 -20.86 20.04
N LYS A 295 -9.16 -20.59 19.71
CA LYS A 295 -8.48 -19.39 20.18
C LYS A 295 -9.10 -18.12 19.59
N SER A 296 -9.57 -18.21 18.34
CA SER A 296 -10.20 -17.08 17.65
C SER A 296 -11.53 -16.71 18.31
N GLU A 297 -12.33 -17.68 18.75
CA GLU A 297 -13.56 -17.45 19.49
C GLU A 297 -13.30 -16.60 20.73
N VAL A 298 -12.31 -16.99 21.54
CA VAL A 298 -11.96 -16.26 22.76
C VAL A 298 -11.62 -14.79 22.46
N ILE A 299 -10.84 -14.54 21.42
CA ILE A 299 -10.46 -13.18 21.01
C ILE A 299 -11.69 -12.39 20.51
N MET A 300 -12.51 -13.00 19.65
CA MET A 300 -13.73 -12.37 19.11
C MET A 300 -14.73 -12.01 20.22
N ARG A 301 -14.89 -12.88 21.23
CA ARG A 301 -15.74 -12.62 22.41
C ARG A 301 -15.20 -11.49 23.27
N GLN A 302 -13.89 -11.46 23.52
CA GLN A 302 -13.25 -10.39 24.30
C GLN A 302 -13.39 -9.02 23.63
N LEU A 303 -13.35 -8.99 22.30
CA LEU A 303 -13.59 -7.78 21.51
C LEU A 303 -15.08 -7.44 21.40
N GLY A 304 -15.97 -8.41 21.60
CA GLY A 304 -17.41 -8.26 21.41
C GLY A 304 -17.80 -8.17 19.93
N VAL A 305 -17.24 -9.03 19.08
CA VAL A 305 -17.52 -9.10 17.64
C VAL A 305 -18.85 -9.81 17.39
N ASP A 306 -19.71 -9.23 16.55
CA ASP A 306 -20.97 -9.86 16.13
C ASP A 306 -20.84 -10.49 14.74
N TYR A 307 -20.22 -9.77 13.81
CA TYR A 307 -20.06 -10.18 12.43
C TYR A 307 -18.59 -10.16 12.00
N VAL A 308 -18.21 -11.08 11.12
CA VAL A 308 -16.89 -11.16 10.50
C VAL A 308 -17.04 -11.09 8.99
N LEU A 309 -16.32 -10.18 8.35
CA LEU A 309 -16.33 -10.00 6.91
C LEU A 309 -14.98 -10.40 6.33
N VAL A 310 -15.00 -11.28 5.33
CA VAL A 310 -13.82 -11.70 4.58
C VAL A 310 -14.06 -11.57 3.09
N ILE A 311 -12.98 -11.26 2.35
CA ILE A 311 -13.01 -11.17 0.89
C ILE A 311 -12.32 -12.38 0.30
N PHE A 312 -13.05 -13.09 -0.55
CA PHE A 312 -12.63 -14.31 -1.21
C PHE A 312 -12.64 -14.15 -2.73
N GLY A 313 -11.47 -14.19 -3.36
CA GLY A 313 -11.34 -13.99 -4.80
C GLY A 313 -11.28 -15.28 -5.61
N GLY A 314 -11.32 -16.44 -4.97
CA GLY A 314 -10.95 -17.73 -5.58
C GLY A 314 -11.89 -18.19 -6.70
N MET A 315 -13.17 -17.79 -6.69
CA MET A 315 -14.14 -18.13 -7.74
C MET A 315 -13.94 -17.32 -9.02
N LEU A 316 -13.75 -16.00 -8.90
CA LEU A 316 -13.61 -15.10 -10.03
C LEU A 316 -12.17 -14.97 -10.54
N GLY A 317 -11.18 -15.15 -9.66
CA GLY A 317 -9.78 -14.82 -9.94
C GLY A 317 -9.40 -13.40 -9.52
N TYR A 318 -10.00 -12.88 -8.43
CA TYR A 318 -9.65 -11.56 -7.89
C TYR A 318 -8.39 -11.64 -7.02
N ASN A 319 -7.29 -11.04 -7.48
CA ASN A 319 -6.00 -11.11 -6.79
C ASN A 319 -5.94 -10.35 -5.46
N GLY A 320 -6.84 -9.40 -5.22
CA GLY A 320 -6.85 -8.56 -4.01
C GLY A 320 -7.55 -9.17 -2.81
N ASP A 321 -7.68 -10.50 -2.77
CA ASP A 321 -8.38 -11.24 -1.71
C ASP A 321 -7.59 -11.32 -0.39
N ASP A 322 -8.27 -11.65 0.69
CA ASP A 322 -7.65 -11.69 2.03
C ASP A 322 -6.64 -12.83 2.16
N MET A 323 -6.81 -13.91 1.39
CA MET A 323 -5.87 -15.04 1.38
C MET A 323 -4.48 -14.66 0.81
N ASN A 324 -4.38 -13.67 -0.08
CA ASN A 324 -3.08 -13.14 -0.56
C ASN A 324 -2.47 -12.15 0.44
N LYS A 325 -3.32 -11.45 1.21
CA LYS A 325 -2.90 -10.55 2.28
C LYS A 325 -2.61 -11.26 3.60
N PHE A 326 -3.01 -12.53 3.72
CA PHE A 326 -2.95 -13.32 4.95
C PHE A 326 -1.57 -13.34 5.60
N LEU A 327 -0.49 -13.47 4.83
CA LEU A 327 0.87 -13.44 5.36
C LEU A 327 1.21 -12.11 6.04
N TRP A 328 0.64 -10.98 5.60
CA TRP A 328 0.79 -9.71 6.32
C TRP A 328 0.07 -9.73 7.66
N MET A 329 -1.12 -10.33 7.73
CA MET A 329 -1.84 -10.52 9.00
C MET A 329 -0.99 -11.33 9.99
N VAL A 330 -0.36 -12.40 9.51
CA VAL A 330 0.55 -13.25 10.28
C VAL A 330 1.77 -12.46 10.77
N ARG A 331 2.50 -11.78 9.88
CA ARG A 331 3.70 -11.00 10.22
C ARG A 331 3.43 -9.87 11.22
N ILE A 332 2.31 -9.17 11.08
CA ILE A 332 1.91 -8.10 12.00
C ILE A 332 1.62 -8.68 13.38
N SER A 333 1.00 -9.86 13.43
CA SER A 333 0.63 -10.54 14.68
C SER A 333 1.84 -11.18 15.37
N GLU A 334 2.73 -11.81 14.61
CA GLU A 334 3.99 -12.41 15.09
C GLU A 334 4.89 -11.35 15.77
N GLY A 335 4.90 -10.12 15.25
CA GLY A 335 5.66 -9.03 15.86
C GLY A 335 5.25 -8.67 17.30
N ILE A 336 4.05 -9.06 17.73
CA ILE A 336 3.54 -8.82 19.10
C ILE A 336 3.38 -10.12 19.90
N TRP A 337 2.88 -11.19 19.27
CA TRP A 337 2.65 -12.50 19.91
C TRP A 337 3.38 -13.62 19.16
N PRO A 338 4.73 -13.68 19.21
CA PRO A 338 5.52 -14.68 18.49
C PRO A 338 5.28 -16.11 18.98
N GLU A 339 4.83 -16.28 20.22
CA GLU A 339 4.55 -17.60 20.82
C GLU A 339 3.25 -18.23 20.29
N ASP A 340 2.30 -17.40 19.83
CA ASP A 340 0.99 -17.87 19.35
C ASP A 340 0.94 -17.98 17.83
N VAL A 341 1.63 -17.08 17.11
CA VAL A 341 1.60 -16.98 15.65
C VAL A 341 3.04 -16.88 15.15
N ASN A 342 3.43 -17.82 14.29
CA ASN A 342 4.76 -17.87 13.69
C ASN A 342 4.66 -18.02 12.18
N GLU A 343 5.29 -17.14 11.41
CA GLU A 343 5.22 -17.15 9.94
C GLU A 343 5.64 -18.50 9.34
N ARG A 344 6.68 -19.14 9.88
CA ARG A 344 7.21 -20.41 9.35
C ARG A 344 6.19 -21.54 9.41
N SER A 345 5.26 -21.52 10.37
CA SER A 345 4.24 -22.58 10.54
C SER A 345 3.25 -22.66 9.38
N TYR A 346 3.07 -21.57 8.61
CA TYR A 346 2.17 -21.50 7.46
C TYR A 346 2.83 -21.93 6.15
N PHE A 347 4.13 -22.21 6.16
CA PHE A 347 4.87 -22.71 5.01
C PHE A 347 5.11 -24.22 5.13
N THR A 348 5.02 -24.92 4.02
CA THR A 348 5.44 -26.33 3.94
C THR A 348 6.92 -26.48 4.30
N ASP A 349 7.36 -27.71 4.56
CA ASP A 349 8.77 -28.00 4.86
C ASP A 349 9.72 -27.46 3.78
N ARG A 350 9.26 -27.47 2.53
CA ARG A 350 9.98 -26.93 1.35
C ARG A 350 9.98 -25.40 1.26
N GLY A 351 9.23 -24.71 2.11
CA GLY A 351 9.07 -23.25 2.08
C GLY A 351 8.03 -22.74 1.10
N GLU A 352 7.17 -23.61 0.57
CA GLU A 352 6.08 -23.22 -0.34
C GLU A 352 4.83 -22.83 0.46
N TYR A 353 4.16 -21.74 0.05
CA TYR A 353 2.83 -21.36 0.54
C TYR A 353 1.77 -22.00 -0.36
N ARG A 354 1.07 -23.00 0.17
CA ARG A 354 0.06 -23.80 -0.54
C ARG A 354 -1.27 -23.77 0.19
N ILE A 355 -2.33 -23.90 -0.58
CA ILE A 355 -3.73 -23.83 -0.17
C ILE A 355 -4.46 -25.16 -0.46
N ASP A 356 -3.89 -25.99 -1.31
CA ASP A 356 -4.41 -27.32 -1.62
C ASP A 356 -4.25 -28.32 -0.46
N ASP A 357 -4.55 -29.58 -0.74
CA ASP A 357 -4.47 -30.69 0.21
C ASP A 357 -3.07 -30.83 0.86
N PHE A 358 -2.03 -30.25 0.27
CA PHE A 358 -0.66 -30.25 0.80
C PHE A 358 -0.34 -29.00 1.65
N ALA A 359 -1.31 -28.13 1.91
CA ALA A 359 -1.19 -27.03 2.86
C ALA A 359 -0.84 -27.53 4.26
N THR A 360 -0.16 -26.70 5.05
CA THR A 360 0.19 -27.04 6.44
C THR A 360 -1.04 -27.08 7.32
N ASP A 361 -1.00 -27.93 8.36
CA ASP A 361 -2.12 -28.04 9.29
C ASP A 361 -2.42 -26.72 10.02
N ALA A 362 -1.40 -25.88 10.25
CA ALA A 362 -1.59 -24.54 10.80
C ALA A 362 -2.43 -23.64 9.88
N LEU A 363 -2.19 -23.68 8.56
CA LEU A 363 -3.00 -22.92 7.61
C LEU A 363 -4.41 -23.51 7.49
N LYS A 364 -4.54 -24.83 7.35
CA LYS A 364 -5.83 -25.52 7.21
C LYS A 364 -6.76 -25.28 8.40
N ASN A 365 -6.18 -25.20 9.60
CA ASN A 365 -6.93 -24.96 10.84
C ASN A 365 -7.14 -23.47 11.14
N SER A 366 -6.50 -22.56 10.40
CA SER A 366 -6.67 -21.12 10.61
C SER A 366 -8.10 -20.68 10.31
N LEU A 367 -8.60 -19.71 11.09
CA LEU A 367 -9.94 -19.17 10.89
C LEU A 367 -10.11 -18.57 9.49
N MET A 368 -9.15 -17.78 9.02
CA MET A 368 -9.18 -17.16 7.69
C MET A 368 -9.34 -18.19 6.57
N TYR A 369 -8.58 -19.29 6.62
CA TYR A 369 -8.66 -20.35 5.62
C TYR A 369 -10.04 -21.02 5.63
N LYS A 370 -10.53 -21.41 6.82
CA LYS A 370 -11.85 -22.04 6.95
C LYS A 370 -12.96 -21.11 6.48
N MET A 371 -12.95 -19.83 6.85
CA MET A 371 -13.94 -18.84 6.41
C MET A 371 -13.89 -18.58 4.90
N SER A 372 -12.70 -18.57 4.29
CA SER A 372 -12.58 -18.33 2.84
C SER A 372 -13.12 -19.51 2.03
N TYR A 373 -12.79 -20.74 2.43
CA TYR A 373 -13.08 -21.96 1.67
C TYR A 373 -14.31 -22.76 2.14
N TYR A 374 -15.03 -22.27 3.16
CA TYR A 374 -16.25 -22.93 3.66
C TYR A 374 -17.24 -23.20 2.51
N ARG A 375 -17.67 -24.46 2.33
CA ARG A 375 -18.58 -24.92 1.26
C ARG A 375 -18.14 -24.63 -0.18
N PHE A 376 -16.89 -24.24 -0.40
CA PHE A 376 -16.37 -23.97 -1.74
C PHE A 376 -16.38 -25.21 -2.65
N GLY A 377 -16.20 -26.41 -2.06
CA GLY A 377 -16.30 -27.68 -2.76
C GLY A 377 -17.70 -28.00 -3.30
N ASP A 378 -18.76 -27.46 -2.70
CA ASP A 378 -20.15 -27.76 -3.09
C ASP A 378 -20.47 -27.23 -4.50
N ILE A 379 -19.83 -26.11 -4.90
CA ILE A 379 -20.02 -25.48 -6.21
C ILE A 379 -19.58 -26.41 -7.35
N TYR A 380 -18.55 -27.20 -7.12
CA TYR A 380 -17.93 -28.04 -8.15
C TYR A 380 -18.63 -29.41 -8.29
N GLN A 381 -19.74 -29.64 -7.56
CA GLN A 381 -20.59 -30.83 -7.66
C GLN A 381 -19.80 -32.16 -7.62
N GLY A 382 -18.87 -32.28 -6.67
CA GLY A 382 -18.04 -33.46 -6.49
C GLY A 382 -16.79 -33.52 -7.38
N ARG A 383 -16.53 -32.49 -8.20
CA ARG A 383 -15.24 -32.31 -8.87
C ARG A 383 -14.28 -31.56 -7.95
N ASP A 384 -12.99 -31.69 -8.25
CA ASP A 384 -11.95 -30.96 -7.54
C ASP A 384 -12.17 -29.44 -7.67
N ALA A 385 -12.18 -28.76 -6.53
CA ALA A 385 -12.37 -27.33 -6.46
C ALA A 385 -11.09 -26.64 -6.88
N VAL A 386 -11.22 -25.64 -7.77
CA VAL A 386 -10.07 -24.91 -8.31
C VAL A 386 -10.13 -23.46 -7.86
N ASP A 387 -9.13 -23.04 -7.10
CA ASP A 387 -8.89 -21.62 -6.81
C ASP A 387 -8.27 -20.95 -8.04
N ARG A 388 -9.01 -20.02 -8.65
CA ARG A 388 -8.58 -19.32 -9.87
C ARG A 388 -7.50 -18.26 -9.63
N VAL A 389 -7.33 -17.76 -8.42
CA VAL A 389 -6.27 -16.80 -8.09
C VAL A 389 -4.94 -17.53 -8.02
N ARG A 390 -4.91 -18.62 -7.26
CA ARG A 390 -3.66 -19.35 -6.95
C ARG A 390 -3.37 -20.51 -7.90
N GLN A 391 -4.35 -20.85 -8.74
CA GLN A 391 -4.26 -21.95 -9.70
C GLN A 391 -3.95 -23.31 -9.02
N GLN A 392 -4.44 -23.48 -7.78
CA GLN A 392 -4.29 -24.69 -6.99
C GLN A 392 -5.62 -25.45 -6.93
N LYS A 393 -5.53 -26.78 -6.93
CA LYS A 393 -6.68 -27.68 -6.92
C LYS A 393 -6.78 -28.34 -5.54
N MET A 394 -7.94 -28.25 -4.92
CA MET A 394 -8.28 -29.00 -3.71
C MET A 394 -9.09 -30.22 -4.10
N SER A 395 -8.79 -31.37 -3.50
CA SER A 395 -9.61 -32.56 -3.75
C SER A 395 -11.04 -32.34 -3.25
N SER A 396 -12.01 -32.91 -3.94
CA SER A 396 -13.42 -32.78 -3.53
C SER A 396 -13.66 -33.25 -2.09
N GLN A 397 -12.97 -34.30 -1.64
CA GLN A 397 -13.11 -34.82 -0.27
C GLN A 397 -12.61 -33.80 0.77
N TYR A 398 -11.45 -33.20 0.51
CA TYR A 398 -10.88 -32.23 1.41
C TYR A 398 -11.70 -30.93 1.42
N ALA A 399 -12.12 -30.43 0.25
CA ALA A 399 -12.93 -29.22 0.16
C ALA A 399 -14.29 -29.36 0.88
N GLN A 400 -14.87 -30.56 0.91
CA GLN A 400 -16.10 -30.86 1.67
C GLN A 400 -15.86 -31.06 3.17
N SER A 401 -14.63 -31.35 3.58
CA SER A 401 -14.28 -31.54 4.98
C SER A 401 -14.20 -30.22 5.75
N ILE A 402 -14.09 -29.08 5.07
CA ILE A 402 -13.96 -27.76 5.69
C ILE A 402 -15.30 -27.33 6.29
N HIS A 403 -15.31 -27.13 7.61
CA HIS A 403 -16.47 -26.71 8.36
C HIS A 403 -16.11 -25.64 9.40
N LEU A 404 -17.13 -24.90 9.82
CA LEU A 404 -17.11 -23.88 10.87
C LEU A 404 -18.11 -24.28 11.96
N ASP A 405 -17.67 -24.22 13.20
CA ASP A 405 -18.44 -24.58 14.38
C ASP A 405 -18.85 -23.35 15.19
N VAL A 406 -17.95 -22.37 15.31
CA VAL A 406 -18.12 -21.12 16.07
C VAL A 406 -18.85 -20.06 15.26
N LEU A 407 -18.62 -20.04 13.95
CA LEU A 407 -19.21 -19.07 13.02
C LEU A 407 -20.33 -19.72 12.21
N GLU A 408 -21.36 -18.93 11.86
CA GLU A 408 -22.38 -19.28 10.89
C GLU A 408 -22.32 -18.35 9.68
N GLU A 409 -22.45 -18.91 8.48
CA GLU A 409 -22.53 -18.12 7.25
C GLU A 409 -23.92 -17.47 7.15
N VAL A 410 -23.97 -16.14 7.12
CA VAL A 410 -25.23 -15.37 7.05
C VAL A 410 -25.46 -14.73 5.69
N PHE A 411 -24.38 -14.42 4.97
CA PHE A 411 -24.46 -13.85 3.63
C PHE A 411 -23.19 -14.17 2.83
N THR A 412 -23.36 -14.50 1.55
CA THR A 412 -22.29 -14.61 0.56
C THR A 412 -22.80 -13.95 -0.73
N SER A 413 -21.99 -13.05 -1.30
CA SER A 413 -22.36 -12.30 -2.52
C SER A 413 -22.52 -13.19 -3.74
N GLU A 414 -23.15 -12.68 -4.80
CA GLU A 414 -23.47 -13.45 -6.02
C GLU A 414 -22.25 -14.20 -6.58
N ASN A 415 -21.09 -13.53 -6.66
CA ASN A 415 -19.87 -14.11 -7.22
C ASN A 415 -18.88 -14.62 -6.14
N TRP A 416 -19.35 -14.79 -4.90
CA TRP A 416 -18.57 -15.26 -3.75
C TRP A 416 -17.37 -14.37 -3.41
N MET A 417 -17.42 -13.08 -3.77
CA MET A 417 -16.38 -12.09 -3.46
C MET A 417 -16.35 -11.69 -2.00
N VAL A 418 -17.52 -11.44 -1.41
CA VAL A 418 -17.65 -11.00 -0.02
C VAL A 418 -18.46 -12.01 0.75
N ARG A 419 -17.92 -12.48 1.86
CA ARG A 419 -18.57 -13.44 2.75
C ARG A 419 -18.69 -12.84 4.14
N ILE A 420 -19.88 -12.93 4.71
CA ILE A 420 -20.21 -12.40 6.02
C ILE A 420 -20.64 -13.57 6.90
N TYR A 421 -19.95 -13.69 8.03
CA TYR A 421 -20.20 -14.68 9.05
C TYR A 421 -20.71 -14.00 10.31
N LYS A 422 -21.59 -14.67 11.05
CA LYS A 422 -22.03 -14.25 12.37
C LYS A 422 -21.44 -15.15 13.43
N LEU A 423 -21.02 -14.55 14.54
CA LEU A 423 -20.57 -15.29 15.70
C LEU A 423 -21.79 -15.91 16.40
N LYS A 424 -21.83 -17.24 16.51
CA LYS A 424 -22.93 -17.94 17.20
C LYS A 424 -22.95 -17.52 18.67
N PRO A 425 -24.10 -17.55 19.37
CA PRO A 425 -24.11 -17.41 20.83
C PRO A 425 -23.38 -18.58 21.50
N GLU A 426 -22.97 -18.40 22.76
CA GLU A 426 -22.44 -19.51 23.57
C GLU A 426 -23.50 -20.62 23.72
N ASP A 427 -23.06 -21.88 23.86
CA ASP A 427 -24.00 -22.98 24.07
C ASP A 427 -24.75 -22.79 25.40
N ASN A 428 -26.06 -23.03 25.39
CA ASN A 428 -26.91 -22.89 26.58
C ASN A 428 -26.45 -23.79 27.75
N PHE A 429 -25.71 -24.86 27.45
CA PHE A 429 -25.16 -25.79 28.43
C PHE A 429 -23.70 -25.51 28.81
N GLY A 430 -23.11 -24.43 28.29
CA GLY A 430 -21.72 -24.03 28.56
C GLY A 430 -20.68 -24.98 27.96
N ARG A 431 -21.04 -25.76 26.93
CA ARG A 431 -20.11 -26.65 26.23
C ARG A 431 -19.34 -25.88 25.14
N PRO A 432 -18.10 -26.28 24.81
CA PRO A 432 -17.37 -25.71 23.69
C PRO A 432 -18.13 -25.93 22.37
N LEU A 433 -18.33 -24.88 21.57
CA LEU A 433 -19.08 -24.96 20.31
C LEU A 433 -18.50 -25.98 19.33
N ILE A 434 -17.18 -26.13 19.31
CA ILE A 434 -16.46 -27.11 18.48
C ILE A 434 -16.88 -28.54 18.85
N SER A 435 -16.93 -28.86 20.14
CA SER A 435 -17.36 -30.19 20.60
C SER A 435 -18.81 -30.50 20.21
N VAL A 436 -19.69 -29.49 20.24
CA VAL A 436 -21.09 -29.62 19.82
C VAL A 436 -21.19 -29.86 18.31
N GLY A 437 -20.37 -29.15 17.51
CA GLY A 437 -20.30 -29.35 16.07
C GLY A 437 -19.78 -30.73 15.68
N GLU A 438 -18.74 -31.20 16.36
CA GLU A 438 -18.20 -32.55 16.19
C GLU A 438 -19.23 -33.63 16.57
N GLU A 439 -19.91 -33.48 17.70
CA GLU A 439 -20.99 -34.38 18.13
C GLU A 439 -22.11 -34.45 17.08
N ALA A 440 -22.57 -33.30 16.56
CA ALA A 440 -23.64 -33.24 15.56
C ALA A 440 -23.24 -33.95 14.25
N ARG A 441 -21.99 -33.79 13.80
CA ARG A 441 -21.45 -34.51 12.63
C ARG A 441 -21.28 -35.99 12.89
N GLU A 442 -20.80 -36.36 14.08
CA GLU A 442 -20.70 -37.76 14.49
C GLU A 442 -22.08 -38.41 14.61
N GLU A 443 -23.11 -37.72 15.09
CA GLU A 443 -24.47 -38.25 15.18
C GLU A 443 -25.08 -38.56 13.81
N LEU A 444 -24.83 -37.70 12.81
CA LEU A 444 -25.19 -37.96 11.42
C LEU A 444 -24.57 -39.27 10.92
N ASN A 445 -23.31 -39.54 11.29
CA ASN A 445 -22.59 -40.77 10.94
C ASN A 445 -22.96 -41.97 11.85
N ARG A 446 -23.26 -41.76 13.14
CA ARG A 446 -23.60 -42.79 14.13
C ARG A 446 -25.01 -43.34 13.94
N ARG A 447 -25.92 -42.60 13.30
CA ARG A 447 -27.16 -43.19 12.78
C ARG A 447 -26.89 -44.39 11.85
N GLN A 448 -25.68 -44.51 11.28
CA GLN A 448 -25.23 -45.68 10.50
C GLN A 448 -24.41 -46.72 11.31
N ARG A 449 -23.92 -46.42 12.52
CA ARG A 449 -23.11 -47.35 13.35
C ARG A 449 -23.49 -47.30 14.84
N ARG A 450 -24.25 -48.28 15.30
CA ARG A 450 -24.70 -48.45 16.70
C ARG A 450 -23.61 -49.05 17.62
N ALA A 451 -22.54 -48.32 17.89
CA ALA A 451 -21.55 -48.73 18.90
C ALA A 451 -21.17 -47.56 19.80
N ALA A 452 -21.83 -47.45 20.96
CA ALA A 452 -21.42 -46.52 22.01
C ALA A 452 -20.35 -47.19 22.89
N ILE A 453 -19.14 -46.65 22.89
CA ILE A 453 -18.04 -47.11 23.76
C ILE A 453 -18.19 -46.41 25.12
N LYS A 454 -18.58 -47.14 26.16
CA LYS A 454 -18.58 -46.63 27.54
C LYS A 454 -17.16 -46.73 28.12
N LYS A 455 -16.45 -45.60 28.21
CA LYS A 455 -15.19 -45.46 28.96
C LYS A 455 -15.41 -44.51 30.14
N ARG A 456 -14.75 -44.79 31.28
CA ARG A 456 -14.76 -43.88 32.44
C ARG A 456 -14.05 -42.58 32.04
N PRO A 457 -14.68 -41.39 32.18
CA PRO A 457 -14.04 -40.13 31.84
C PRO A 457 -12.91 -39.83 32.83
N ALA A 458 -11.76 -39.41 32.30
CA ALA A 458 -10.62 -38.93 33.08
C ALA A 458 -10.79 -37.42 33.33
N LEU A 459 -11.80 -37.06 34.12
CA LEU A 459 -12.01 -35.68 34.57
C LEU A 459 -11.60 -35.58 36.05
N ASP A 460 -10.93 -34.48 36.39
CA ASP A 460 -10.59 -34.16 37.76
C ASP A 460 -11.85 -33.90 38.60
N LEU A 461 -11.69 -34.01 39.93
CA LEU A 461 -12.78 -33.73 40.86
C LEU A 461 -13.22 -32.28 40.72
N ARG A 462 -14.54 -32.07 40.59
CA ARG A 462 -15.15 -30.73 40.56
C ARG A 462 -14.78 -29.98 41.84
N VAL A 463 -14.16 -28.80 41.69
CA VAL A 463 -13.80 -27.88 42.79
C VAL A 463 -15.05 -27.30 43.43
#